data_AF-A0A7X8LBY9-F1
#
_entry.id   AF-A0A7X8LBY9-F1
#
_cell.length_a   1.000
_cell.length_b   1.000
_cell.length_c   1.000
_cell.angle_alpha   90.00
_cell.angle_beta   90.00
_cell.angle_gamma   90.00
#
_symmetry.space_group_name_H-M   'P 1'
#
loop_
_entity.id
_entity.type
_entity.pdbx_description
1 polymer ?
#
loop_
_entity_poly.entity_id
_entity_poly.type
_entity_poly.pdbx_seq_one_letter_code
_entity_poly.pdbx_strand_id
1 'polypeptide(L)'
;MEYNVTFMVDKTTIAKNNIAPIFDSYEWWIDLVTEALKNTDEFEMRLWEDDMEGIQSGQKFGKLIPNNRTKEIVYRGKLVPEVEEEIITNHLTKEGYIKWFTLNLKRGSEYIFTSAHYGDETLITVDTKEQVNSIQKWAEKYPIIWRVDVFECE
;
A
#
# COMPACT_ATOMS: atom_id res chain seq x y z
N MET A 1 -13.66 -17.92 -4.42
CA MET A 1 -12.65 -18.33 -3.43
C MET A 1 -11.63 -17.23 -3.47
N GLU A 2 -11.50 -16.47 -2.40
CA GLU A 2 -10.62 -15.31 -2.35
C GLU A 2 -9.24 -15.75 -1.82
N TYR A 3 -8.18 -15.11 -2.31
CA TYR A 3 -6.80 -15.37 -1.93
C TYR A 3 -6.11 -14.06 -1.56
N ASN A 4 -5.42 -14.08 -0.44
CA ASN A 4 -4.54 -13.00 -0.01
C ASN A 4 -3.09 -13.40 -0.30
N VAL A 5 -2.40 -12.58 -1.09
CA VAL A 5 -0.98 -12.75 -1.42
C VAL A 5 -0.19 -11.65 -0.74
N THR A 6 0.79 -12.03 0.09
CA THR A 6 1.67 -11.09 0.80
C THR A 6 3.13 -11.26 0.38
N PHE A 7 3.90 -10.20 0.56
CA PHE A 7 5.29 -10.13 0.12
C PHE A 7 6.20 -9.83 1.29
N MET A 8 7.25 -10.63 1.43
CA MET A 8 8.34 -10.35 2.36
C MET A 8 9.49 -9.74 1.58
N VAL A 9 9.88 -8.54 1.98
CA VAL A 9 10.85 -7.72 1.26
C VAL A 9 12.07 -7.41 2.14
N ASP A 10 13.24 -7.37 1.52
CA ASP A 10 14.46 -6.90 2.19
C ASP A 10 14.39 -5.39 2.41
N LYS A 11 14.81 -4.94 3.61
CA LYS A 11 14.90 -3.53 3.97
C LYS A 11 16.33 -3.14 4.28
N THR A 12 16.74 -2.00 3.75
CA THR A 12 18.10 -1.47 3.87
C THR A 12 18.33 -0.89 5.26
N THR A 13 17.36 -0.09 5.69
CA THR A 13 17.43 0.67 6.94
C THR A 13 16.01 1.02 7.39
N ILE A 14 15.93 1.71 8.52
CA ILE A 14 14.69 2.12 9.13
C ILE A 14 14.77 3.63 9.40
N ALA A 15 13.71 4.35 9.08
CA ALA A 15 13.55 5.77 9.38
C ALA A 15 13.59 6.02 10.89
N LYS A 16 14.15 7.16 11.30
CA LYS A 16 14.50 7.41 12.71
C LYS A 16 13.29 7.62 13.61
N ASN A 17 12.23 8.23 13.09
CA ASN A 17 11.15 8.78 13.91
C ASN A 17 9.97 7.80 14.07
N ASN A 18 9.63 7.06 13.03
CA ASN A 18 8.43 6.23 12.96
C ASN A 18 8.72 4.74 12.71
N ILE A 19 10.00 4.35 12.71
CA ILE A 19 10.45 2.97 12.47
C ILE A 19 9.96 2.47 11.08
N ALA A 20 9.73 3.38 10.12
CA ALA A 20 9.30 3.01 8.77
C ALA A 20 10.46 2.34 8.01
N PRO A 21 10.24 1.21 7.32
CA PRO A 21 11.26 0.62 6.47
C PRO A 21 11.62 1.55 5.30
N ILE A 22 12.91 1.60 5.00
CA ILE A 22 13.43 2.16 3.76
C ILE A 22 13.99 0.98 2.95
N PHE A 23 13.45 0.80 1.74
CA PHE A 23 13.79 -0.30 0.86
C PHE A 23 14.88 0.09 -0.15
N ASP A 24 15.66 -0.89 -0.62
CA ASP A 24 16.70 -0.66 -1.64
C ASP A 24 16.09 -0.26 -2.99
N SER A 25 14.86 -0.69 -3.25
CA SER A 25 14.08 -0.32 -4.43
C SER A 25 12.59 -0.30 -4.09
N TYR A 26 11.87 0.64 -4.69
CA TYR A 26 10.41 0.76 -4.65
C TYR A 26 9.75 0.29 -5.96
N GLU A 27 10.51 -0.15 -6.96
CA GLU A 27 9.98 -0.56 -8.27
C GLU A 27 8.91 -1.65 -8.15
N TRP A 28 9.14 -2.64 -7.28
CA TRP A 28 8.14 -3.68 -6.99
C TRP A 28 6.83 -3.11 -6.46
N TRP A 29 6.90 -2.14 -5.54
CA TRP A 29 5.75 -1.53 -4.91
C TRP A 29 5.00 -0.65 -5.90
N ILE A 30 5.74 0.14 -6.70
CA ILE A 30 5.18 1.00 -7.76
C ILE A 30 4.48 0.15 -8.81
N ASP A 31 5.09 -0.92 -9.29
CA ASP A 31 4.46 -1.83 -10.26
C ASP A 31 3.18 -2.44 -9.70
N LEU A 32 3.24 -2.91 -8.46
CA LEU A 32 2.13 -3.58 -7.79
C LEU A 32 0.95 -2.63 -7.56
N VAL A 33 1.21 -1.44 -7.02
CA VAL A 33 0.17 -0.43 -6.78
C VAL A 33 -0.39 0.11 -8.08
N THR A 34 0.44 0.27 -9.13
CA THR A 34 -0.01 0.72 -10.46
C THR A 34 -1.00 -0.27 -11.07
N GLU A 35 -0.76 -1.58 -10.93
CA GLU A 35 -1.73 -2.58 -11.40
C GLU A 35 -3.03 -2.54 -10.59
N ALA A 36 -2.95 -2.39 -9.26
CA ALA A 36 -4.13 -2.30 -8.40
C ALA A 36 -4.99 -1.06 -8.70
N LEU A 37 -4.36 0.09 -8.98
CA LEU A 37 -5.07 1.34 -9.30
C LEU A 37 -6.01 1.22 -10.49
N LYS A 38 -5.68 0.38 -11.50
CA LYS A 38 -6.53 0.16 -12.70
C LYS A 38 -7.94 -0.35 -12.38
N ASN A 39 -8.13 -0.97 -11.23
CA ASN A 39 -9.40 -1.55 -10.80
C ASN A 39 -9.90 -0.94 -9.48
N THR A 40 -9.41 0.25 -9.12
CA THR A 40 -9.73 0.92 -7.85
C THR A 40 -10.77 2.02 -8.03
N ASP A 41 -11.78 2.04 -7.16
CA ASP A 41 -12.78 3.11 -7.07
C ASP A 41 -12.43 4.14 -5.99
N GLU A 42 -11.85 3.67 -4.89
CA GLU A 42 -11.64 4.44 -3.66
C GLU A 42 -10.30 4.13 -3.01
N PHE A 43 -9.76 5.14 -2.32
CA PHE A 43 -8.57 4.98 -1.49
C PHE A 43 -8.89 5.29 -0.02
N GLU A 44 -8.10 4.70 0.87
CA GLU A 44 -8.03 5.06 2.28
C GLU A 44 -6.56 5.19 2.69
N MET A 45 -6.19 6.34 3.24
CA MET A 45 -4.88 6.60 3.83
C MET A 45 -5.02 6.64 5.35
N ARG A 46 -4.23 5.82 6.04
CA ARG A 46 -4.12 5.81 7.51
C ARG A 46 -2.74 6.29 7.92
N LEU A 47 -2.69 7.11 8.95
CA LEU A 47 -1.52 7.89 9.33
C LEU A 47 -1.44 8.02 10.85
N TRP A 48 -0.23 8.09 11.39
CA TRP A 48 -0.01 8.56 12.76
C TRP A 48 -0.05 10.08 12.82
N GLU A 49 -0.18 10.64 14.03
CA GLU A 49 -0.29 12.10 14.23
C GLU A 49 0.97 12.88 13.81
N ASP A 50 2.11 12.19 13.71
CA ASP A 50 3.41 12.70 13.33
C ASP A 50 3.80 12.45 11.85
N ASP A 51 2.97 11.75 11.07
CA ASP A 51 3.17 11.49 9.63
C ASP A 51 2.83 12.74 8.78
N MET A 52 3.53 13.86 9.02
CA MET A 52 3.15 15.18 8.50
C MET A 52 3.03 15.25 6.96
N GLU A 53 3.93 14.61 6.22
CA GLU A 53 3.87 14.58 4.75
C GLU A 53 2.69 13.74 4.24
N GLY A 54 2.40 12.63 4.91
CA GLY A 54 1.23 11.80 4.60
C GLY A 54 -0.08 12.46 5.00
N ILE A 55 -0.13 13.22 6.10
CA ILE A 55 -1.28 14.04 6.50
C ILE A 55 -1.57 15.11 5.46
N GLN A 56 -0.55 15.80 4.94
CA GLN A 56 -0.72 16.78 3.86
C GLN A 56 -1.33 16.14 2.60
N SER A 57 -0.83 14.96 2.23
CA SER A 57 -1.38 14.17 1.11
C SER A 57 -2.85 13.80 1.36
N GLY A 58 -3.17 13.26 2.54
CA GLY A 58 -4.53 12.90 2.93
C GLY A 58 -5.50 14.09 2.97
N GLN A 59 -5.07 15.24 3.48
CA GLN A 59 -5.87 16.48 3.49
C GLN A 59 -6.13 17.04 2.09
N LYS A 60 -5.15 16.91 1.18
CA LYS A 60 -5.27 17.39 -0.20
C LYS A 60 -6.28 16.58 -1.00
N PHE A 61 -6.26 15.25 -0.82
CA PHE A 61 -6.98 14.34 -1.71
C PHE A 61 -8.21 13.68 -1.09
N GLY A 62 -8.25 13.55 0.23
CA GLY A 62 -9.27 12.80 0.95
C GLY A 62 -10.11 13.66 1.88
N LYS A 63 -11.16 13.04 2.41
CA LYS A 63 -11.96 13.56 3.52
C LYS A 63 -11.55 12.85 4.80
N LEU A 64 -11.34 13.62 5.86
CA LEU A 64 -11.10 13.08 7.20
C LEU A 64 -12.34 12.31 7.66
N ILE A 65 -12.14 11.05 8.07
CA ILE A 65 -13.19 10.17 8.56
C ILE A 65 -12.98 9.94 10.06
N PRO A 66 -14.03 10.01 10.89
CA PRO A 66 -13.93 9.64 12.30
C PRO A 66 -13.42 8.20 12.46
N ASN A 67 -12.36 8.03 13.25
CA ASN A 67 -11.82 6.73 13.61
C ASN A 67 -11.80 6.61 15.14
N ASN A 68 -12.62 5.71 15.66
CA ASN A 68 -12.76 5.45 17.09
C ASN A 68 -12.16 4.10 17.52
N ARG A 69 -11.52 3.38 16.60
CA ARG A 69 -10.96 2.04 16.85
C ARG A 69 -9.47 2.07 17.13
N THR A 70 -8.75 2.90 16.38
CA THR A 70 -7.30 3.09 16.52
C THR A 70 -7.01 4.58 16.70
N LYS A 71 -5.75 4.94 16.99
CA LYS A 71 -5.31 6.34 17.03
C LYS A 71 -4.94 6.90 15.65
N GLU A 72 -5.09 6.10 14.59
CA GLU A 72 -4.74 6.50 13.25
C GLU A 72 -5.70 7.58 12.74
N ILE A 73 -5.14 8.60 12.11
CA ILE A 73 -5.88 9.56 11.32
C ILE A 73 -6.23 8.90 9.99
N VAL A 74 -7.51 8.95 9.61
CA VAL A 74 -8.01 8.25 8.41
C VAL A 74 -8.56 9.25 7.41
N TYR A 75 -8.02 9.24 6.19
CA TYR A 75 -8.56 9.97 5.05
C TYR A 75 -9.11 8.99 4.02
N ARG A 76 -10.29 9.28 3.46
CA ARG A 76 -10.89 8.51 2.37
C ARG A 76 -11.32 9.40 1.21
N GLY A 77 -11.21 8.88 -0.01
CA GLY A 77 -11.66 9.59 -1.19
C GLY A 77 -11.91 8.65 -2.37
N LYS A 78 -12.52 9.20 -3.42
CA LYS A 78 -12.61 8.55 -4.73
C LYS A 78 -11.26 8.61 -5.40
N LEU A 79 -10.94 7.58 -6.17
CA LEU A 79 -9.76 7.63 -7.02
C LEU A 79 -10.03 8.60 -8.19
N VAL A 80 -9.13 9.55 -8.35
CA VAL A 80 -9.08 10.49 -9.48
C VAL A 80 -7.63 10.58 -9.97
N PRO A 81 -7.36 11.04 -11.21
CA PRO A 81 -6.03 11.01 -11.79
C PRO A 81 -4.94 11.66 -10.93
N GLU A 82 -5.26 12.75 -10.22
CA GLU A 82 -4.31 13.44 -9.35
C GLU A 82 -3.91 12.62 -8.11
N VAL A 83 -4.78 11.71 -7.67
CA VAL A 83 -4.49 10.77 -6.57
C VAL A 83 -3.62 9.62 -7.06
N GLU A 84 -3.90 9.10 -8.26
CA GLU A 84 -3.04 8.11 -8.91
C GLU A 84 -1.63 8.65 -9.10
N GLU A 85 -1.51 9.88 -9.59
CA GLU A 85 -0.22 10.55 -9.78
C GLU A 85 0.54 10.69 -8.45
N GLU A 86 -0.15 11.10 -7.37
CA GLU A 86 0.46 11.18 -6.03
C GLU A 86 0.97 9.81 -5.57
N ILE A 87 0.17 8.75 -5.73
CA ILE A 87 0.50 7.39 -5.32
C ILE A 87 1.66 6.81 -6.14
N ILE A 88 1.76 7.11 -7.43
CA ILE A 88 2.82 6.53 -8.28
C ILE A 88 4.10 7.37 -8.18
N THR A 89 4.00 8.69 -8.28
CA THR A 89 5.16 9.56 -8.49
C THR A 89 5.65 10.27 -7.23
N ASN A 90 4.80 10.39 -6.22
CA ASN A 90 5.08 11.16 -5.00
C ASN A 90 4.76 10.33 -3.75
N HIS A 91 5.12 9.05 -3.74
CA HIS A 91 4.79 8.13 -2.64
C HIS A 91 5.75 8.19 -1.45
N LEU A 92 6.95 8.76 -1.60
CA LEU A 92 7.97 8.79 -0.56
C LEU A 92 7.99 10.12 0.21
N THR A 93 8.27 10.04 1.50
CA THR A 93 8.68 11.19 2.31
C THR A 93 10.07 11.67 1.90
N LYS A 94 10.49 12.82 2.43
CA LYS A 94 11.87 13.31 2.26
C LYS A 94 12.93 12.40 2.87
N GLU A 95 12.58 11.59 3.87
CA GLU A 95 13.49 10.60 4.47
C GLU A 95 13.58 9.31 3.63
N GLY A 96 12.67 9.13 2.66
CA GLY A 96 12.76 8.08 1.65
C GLY A 96 11.90 6.85 1.90
N TYR A 97 10.98 6.88 2.87
CA TYR A 97 9.99 5.81 3.12
C TYR A 97 8.59 6.19 2.61
N ILE A 98 7.69 5.22 2.45
CA ILE A 98 6.32 5.48 1.98
C ILE A 98 5.56 6.40 2.95
N LYS A 99 4.89 7.44 2.42
CA LYS A 99 4.25 8.50 3.23
C LYS A 99 3.14 8.03 4.17
N TRP A 100 2.45 6.96 3.80
CA TRP A 100 1.23 6.52 4.49
C TRP A 100 1.55 5.30 5.35
N PHE A 101 1.19 5.35 6.63
CA PHE A 101 1.28 4.19 7.49
C PHE A 101 0.49 3.01 6.93
N THR A 102 -0.70 3.27 6.38
CA THR A 102 -1.40 2.30 5.53
C THR A 102 -2.04 3.00 4.33
N LEU A 103 -1.82 2.45 3.14
CA LEU A 103 -2.58 2.76 1.93
C LEU A 103 -3.45 1.57 1.56
N ASN A 104 -4.76 1.76 1.56
CA ASN A 104 -5.75 0.78 1.14
C ASN A 104 -6.39 1.24 -0.17
N LEU A 105 -6.45 0.38 -1.16
CA LEU A 105 -7.18 0.59 -2.40
C LEU A 105 -8.38 -0.36 -2.48
N LYS A 106 -9.52 0.17 -2.89
CA LYS A 106 -10.80 -0.54 -2.85
C LYS A 106 -11.54 -0.50 -4.17
N ARG A 107 -12.25 -1.59 -4.45
CA ARG A 107 -13.26 -1.69 -5.50
C ARG A 107 -14.60 -2.01 -4.83
N GLY A 108 -15.55 -1.09 -4.92
CA GLY A 108 -16.75 -1.14 -4.09
C GLY A 108 -16.43 -1.27 -2.60
N SER A 109 -16.84 -2.38 -1.98
CA SER A 109 -16.57 -2.68 -0.56
C SER A 109 -15.32 -3.53 -0.32
N GLU A 110 -14.69 -4.05 -1.35
CA GLU A 110 -13.58 -5.00 -1.27
C GLU A 110 -12.23 -4.27 -1.23
N TYR A 111 -11.31 -4.76 -0.41
CA TYR A 111 -9.90 -4.34 -0.45
C TYR A 111 -9.19 -5.16 -1.50
N ILE A 112 -8.60 -4.50 -2.50
CA ILE A 112 -7.86 -5.19 -3.56
C ILE A 112 -6.35 -5.06 -3.40
N PHE A 113 -5.92 -4.02 -2.68
CA PHE A 113 -4.53 -3.78 -2.33
C PHE A 113 -4.45 -3.09 -0.97
N THR A 114 -3.50 -3.54 -0.16
CA THR A 114 -3.15 -2.93 1.12
C THR A 114 -1.63 -2.85 1.22
N SER A 115 -1.12 -1.66 1.49
CA SER A 115 0.29 -1.42 1.84
C SER A 115 0.32 -0.85 3.25
N ALA A 116 0.42 -1.73 4.24
CA ALA A 116 0.45 -1.40 5.66
C ALA A 116 1.90 -1.27 6.17
N HIS A 117 2.05 -0.66 7.34
CA HIS A 117 3.33 -0.41 8.00
C HIS A 117 4.35 0.27 7.07
N TYR A 118 3.91 1.29 6.33
CA TYR A 118 4.72 2.01 5.33
C TYR A 118 5.27 1.08 4.22
N GLY A 119 4.53 0.03 3.89
CA GLY A 119 4.88 -0.95 2.86
C GLY A 119 5.58 -2.22 3.37
N ASP A 120 5.95 -2.30 4.67
CA ASP A 120 6.54 -3.53 5.25
C ASP A 120 5.57 -4.72 5.14
N GLU A 121 4.27 -4.44 5.16
CA GLU A 121 3.21 -5.44 5.00
C GLU A 121 2.34 -5.08 3.79
N THR A 122 2.72 -5.61 2.63
CA THR A 122 1.96 -5.42 1.38
C THR A 122 1.17 -6.68 1.03
N LEU A 123 -0.10 -6.48 0.64
CA LEU A 123 -1.11 -7.49 0.38
C LEU A 123 -1.87 -7.16 -0.90
N ILE A 124 -2.09 -8.17 -1.75
CA ILE A 124 -3.08 -8.14 -2.82
C ILE A 124 -4.12 -9.24 -2.62
N THR A 125 -5.37 -8.90 -2.89
CA THR A 125 -6.52 -9.82 -2.89
C THR A 125 -6.85 -10.23 -4.32
N VAL A 126 -6.98 -11.54 -4.59
CA VAL A 126 -7.37 -12.09 -5.90
C VAL A 126 -8.37 -13.23 -5.78
N ASP A 127 -9.05 -13.56 -6.88
CA ASP A 127 -10.21 -14.47 -6.88
C ASP A 127 -9.90 -15.88 -7.41
N THR A 128 -8.68 -16.10 -7.92
CA THR A 128 -8.33 -17.35 -8.62
C THR A 128 -6.89 -17.79 -8.34
N LYS A 129 -6.66 -19.11 -8.35
CA LYS A 129 -5.29 -19.69 -8.28
C LYS A 129 -4.42 -19.29 -9.46
N GLU A 130 -5.02 -18.99 -10.61
CA GLU A 130 -4.31 -18.52 -11.81
C GLU A 130 -3.72 -17.12 -11.60
N GLN A 131 -4.47 -16.22 -10.95
CA GLN A 131 -3.97 -14.91 -10.54
C GLN A 131 -2.88 -15.03 -9.48
N VAL A 132 -3.06 -15.91 -8.47
CA VAL A 132 -2.01 -16.21 -7.47
C VAL A 132 -0.71 -16.63 -8.17
N ASN A 133 -0.78 -17.60 -9.08
CA ASN A 133 0.40 -18.08 -9.82
C ASN A 133 1.04 -16.96 -10.65
N SER A 134 0.24 -16.06 -11.22
CA SER A 134 0.73 -14.92 -12.01
C SER A 134 1.46 -13.90 -11.13
N ILE A 135 0.95 -13.63 -9.93
CA ILE A 135 1.59 -12.74 -8.94
C ILE A 135 2.89 -13.35 -8.44
N GLN A 136 2.92 -14.65 -8.12
CA GLN A 136 4.15 -15.32 -7.69
C GLN A 136 5.24 -15.24 -8.76
N LYS A 137 4.89 -15.49 -10.03
CA LYS A 137 5.83 -15.33 -11.16
C LYS A 137 6.25 -13.88 -11.41
N TRP A 138 5.36 -12.91 -11.16
CA TRP A 138 5.69 -11.50 -11.25
C TRP A 138 6.72 -11.13 -10.17
N ALA A 139 6.57 -11.63 -8.95
CA ALA A 139 7.46 -11.33 -7.83
C ALA A 139 8.90 -11.81 -8.06
N GLU A 140 9.11 -12.91 -8.81
CA GLU A 140 10.44 -13.41 -9.19
C GLU A 140 11.29 -12.39 -9.96
N LYS A 141 10.68 -11.36 -10.57
CA LYS A 141 11.39 -10.28 -11.26
C LYS A 141 12.10 -9.32 -10.31
N TYR A 142 11.73 -9.33 -9.02
CA TYR A 142 12.16 -8.37 -8.02
C TYR A 142 13.02 -9.05 -6.96
N PRO A 143 14.37 -8.95 -7.03
CA PRO A 143 15.26 -9.62 -6.09
C PRO A 143 15.06 -9.26 -4.62
N ILE A 144 14.47 -8.10 -4.35
CA ILE A 144 14.15 -7.63 -3.00
C ILE A 144 13.02 -8.45 -2.35
N ILE A 145 12.15 -9.08 -3.14
CA ILE A 145 11.10 -9.97 -2.65
C ILE A 145 11.71 -11.36 -2.46
N TRP A 146 12.00 -11.72 -1.22
CA TRP A 146 12.63 -13.01 -0.90
C TRP A 146 11.62 -14.12 -0.54
N ARG A 147 10.37 -13.75 -0.25
CA ARG A 147 9.27 -14.72 -0.04
C ARG A 147 7.92 -14.13 -0.41
N VAL A 148 7.06 -14.98 -0.96
CA VAL A 148 5.63 -14.68 -1.22
C VAL A 148 4.81 -15.71 -0.47
N ASP A 149 3.93 -15.24 0.41
CA ASP A 149 3.01 -16.09 1.17
C ASP A 149 1.59 -15.96 0.60
N VAL A 150 0.84 -17.06 0.57
CA VAL A 150 -0.52 -17.13 0.00
C VAL A 150 -1.47 -17.73 1.03
N PHE A 151 -2.58 -17.06 1.27
CA PHE A 151 -3.62 -17.48 2.19
C PHE A 151 -4.95 -17.62 1.46
N GLU A 152 -5.60 -18.78 1.57
CA GLU A 152 -6.98 -18.94 1.09
C GLU A 152 -7.93 -18.31 2.13
N CYS A 153 -8.83 -17.42 1.70
CA CYS A 153 -9.83 -16.80 2.55
C CYS A 153 -11.11 -17.66 2.60
N GLU A 154 -11.69 -17.80 3.79
CA GLU A 154 -12.95 -18.53 4.02
C GLU A 154 -14.20 -17.74 3.58
#